data_AF-A0A1F8M8G5-F1
#
_entry.id   AF-A0A1F8M8G5-F1
#
_cell.length_a   1.000
_cell.length_b   1.000
_cell.length_c   1.000
_cell.angle_alpha   90.00
_cell.angle_beta   90.00
_cell.angle_gamma   90.00
#
_symmetry.space_group_name_H-M   'P 1'
#
loop_
_entity.id
_entity.type
_entity.pdbx_description
1 polymer ?
#
loop_
_entity_poly.entity_id
_entity_poly.type
_entity_poly.pdbx_seq_one_letter_code
_entity_poly.pdbx_strand_id
1 'polypeptide(L)'
;MYIFFFCMAGISLGVVGWQLAVWSGETWQKHKRYAAAAACARKFGKPLLIAGGPWSNRGIRRRFNMPAHGGGDVCLDIEQRAFEGHPCGVIADVTQIPFSSKAFGAVFASHLLEHLPTIDHADRALDELSRVAEAVFLVCPSRQSIGAWVHRGHHLWVWQRDNAVYFEQRGNSTGKKSARCYLIDAGR
;
A
#
# COMPACT_ATOMS: atom_id res chain seq x y z
N MET A 1 31.81 -29.64 15.17
CA MET A 1 30.38 -29.37 15.46
C MET A 1 30.10 -27.90 15.83
N TYR A 2 30.97 -27.22 16.59
CA TYR A 2 30.76 -25.82 17.00
C TYR A 2 30.81 -24.77 15.88
N ILE A 3 31.70 -24.91 14.89
CA ILE A 3 31.83 -23.94 13.78
C ILE A 3 30.52 -23.81 12.99
N PHE A 4 29.87 -24.94 12.69
CA PHE A 4 28.59 -24.94 11.97
C PHE A 4 27.49 -24.19 12.75
N PHE A 5 27.41 -24.39 14.06
CA PHE A 5 26.45 -23.68 14.91
C PHE A 5 26.66 -22.16 14.90
N PHE A 6 27.91 -21.69 15.05
CA PHE A 6 28.22 -20.26 15.01
C PHE A 6 27.94 -19.64 13.63
N CYS A 7 28.22 -20.35 12.53
CA CYS A 7 27.86 -19.90 11.19
C CYS A 7 26.34 -19.76 11.02
N MET A 8 25.57 -20.76 11.45
CA MET A 8 24.10 -20.73 11.36
C MET A 8 23.50 -19.61 12.22
N ALA A 9 24.04 -19.38 13.43
CA ALA A 9 23.62 -18.30 14.29
C ALA A 9 23.92 -16.91 13.68
N GLY A 10 25.12 -16.73 13.11
CA GLY A 10 25.51 -15.50 12.43
C GLY A 10 24.62 -15.17 11.23
N ILE A 11 24.32 -16.17 10.38
CA ILE A 11 23.40 -16.00 9.23
C ILE A 11 22.00 -15.61 9.71
N SER A 12 21.50 -16.28 10.75
CA SER A 12 20.17 -16.00 11.32
C SER A 12 20.06 -14.57 11.84
N LEU A 13 21.06 -14.10 12.60
CA LEU A 13 21.11 -12.73 13.09
C LEU A 13 21.18 -11.71 11.94
N GLY A 14 21.96 -12.01 10.90
CA GLY A 14 22.05 -11.18 9.70
C GLY A 14 20.70 -11.03 8.99
N VAL A 15 19.98 -12.13 8.78
CA VAL A 15 18.65 -12.11 8.14
C VAL A 15 17.63 -11.36 9.00
N VAL A 16 17.62 -11.57 10.31
CA VAL A 16 16.73 -10.85 11.23
C VAL A 16 17.02 -9.35 11.21
N GLY A 17 18.28 -8.95 11.36
CA GLY A 17 18.69 -7.55 11.31
C GLY A 17 18.31 -6.88 9.98
N TRP A 18 18.52 -7.58 8.87
CA TRP A 18 18.11 -7.12 7.54
C TRP A 18 16.59 -6.93 7.42
N GLN A 19 15.78 -7.90 7.87
CA GLN A 19 14.32 -7.78 7.82
C GLN A 19 13.80 -6.63 8.70
N LEU A 20 14.41 -6.39 9.87
CA LEU A 20 14.07 -5.22 10.70
C LEU A 20 14.38 -3.90 10.00
N ALA A 21 15.51 -3.82 9.27
CA ALA A 21 15.87 -2.65 8.48
C ALA A 21 14.86 -2.41 7.34
N VAL A 22 14.49 -3.46 6.59
CA VAL A 22 13.47 -3.39 5.53
C VAL A 22 12.14 -2.90 6.10
N TRP A 23 11.67 -3.49 7.20
CA TRP A 23 10.39 -3.12 7.82
C TRP A 23 10.39 -1.69 8.37
N SER A 24 11.51 -1.23 8.93
CA SER A 24 11.67 0.15 9.39
C SER A 24 11.62 1.13 8.22
N GLY A 25 12.29 0.79 7.11
CA GLY A 25 12.25 1.56 5.87
C GLY A 25 10.84 1.67 5.28
N GLU A 26 10.10 0.56 5.21
CA GLU A 26 8.70 0.54 4.76
C GLU A 26 7.81 1.41 5.65
N THR A 27 7.96 1.29 6.97
CA THR A 27 7.18 2.08 7.94
C THR A 27 7.46 3.57 7.77
N TRP A 28 8.73 3.96 7.63
CA TRP A 28 9.11 5.35 7.40
C TRP A 28 8.57 5.90 6.07
N GLN A 29 8.71 5.16 4.98
CA GLN A 29 8.17 5.55 3.67
C GLN A 29 6.66 5.75 3.72
N LYS A 30 5.95 4.84 4.40
CA LYS A 30 4.50 4.94 4.58
C LYS A 30 4.10 6.19 5.34
N HIS A 31 4.76 6.50 6.45
CA HIS A 31 4.51 7.73 7.20
C HIS A 31 4.82 8.98 6.38
N LYS A 32 5.95 9.02 5.66
CA LYS A 32 6.33 10.14 4.80
C LYS A 32 5.26 10.39 3.72
N ARG A 33 4.82 9.34 3.03
CA ARG A 33 3.81 9.45 1.96
C ARG A 33 2.43 9.80 2.47
N TYR A 34 2.03 9.25 3.62
CA TYR A 34 0.79 9.66 4.28
C TYR A 34 0.81 11.16 4.63
N ALA A 35 1.91 11.64 5.23
CA ALA A 35 2.06 13.05 5.57
C ALA A 35 2.02 13.96 4.32
N ALA A 36 2.66 13.54 3.23
CA ALA A 36 2.61 14.24 1.95
C ALA A 36 1.19 14.27 1.36
N ALA A 37 0.47 13.14 1.39
CA ALA A 37 -0.92 13.08 0.95
C ALA A 37 -1.82 14.02 1.76
N ALA A 38 -1.68 14.03 3.08
CA ALA A 38 -2.43 14.93 3.95
C ALA A 38 -2.10 16.41 3.69
N ALA A 39 -0.82 16.75 3.46
CA ALA A 39 -0.43 18.10 3.10
C ALA A 39 -1.00 18.52 1.73
N CYS A 40 -0.99 17.60 0.75
CA CYS A 40 -1.53 17.81 -0.57
C CYS A 40 -3.06 18.04 -0.54
N ALA A 41 -3.80 17.21 0.20
CA ALA A 41 -5.23 17.39 0.41
C ALA A 41 -5.55 18.78 0.99
N ARG A 42 -4.82 19.19 2.03
CA ARG A 42 -4.94 20.55 2.61
C ARG A 42 -4.62 21.65 1.62
N LYS A 43 -3.58 21.49 0.79
CA LYS A 43 -3.20 22.46 -0.25
C LYS A 43 -4.34 22.69 -1.27
N PHE A 44 -5.06 21.64 -1.63
CA PHE A 44 -6.22 21.72 -2.53
C PHE A 44 -7.51 22.15 -1.82
N GLY A 45 -7.52 22.27 -0.48
CA GLY A 45 -8.73 22.58 0.29
C GLY A 45 -9.81 21.50 0.19
N LYS A 46 -9.41 20.23 -0.03
CA LYS A 46 -10.31 19.08 -0.25
C LYS A 46 -9.96 17.94 0.71
N PRO A 47 -10.90 17.02 1.00
CA PRO A 47 -10.65 15.91 1.91
C PRO A 47 -9.56 14.94 1.39
N LEU A 48 -8.92 14.24 2.32
CA LEU A 48 -8.03 13.10 2.09
C LEU A 48 -8.83 11.78 2.14
N LEU A 49 -8.78 11.02 1.06
CA LEU A 49 -9.31 9.65 0.99
C LEU A 49 -8.21 8.62 1.28
N ILE A 50 -8.50 7.68 2.17
CA ILE A 50 -7.69 6.48 2.42
C ILE A 50 -8.34 5.29 1.72
N ALA A 51 -7.63 4.68 0.77
CA ALA A 51 -8.08 3.47 0.07
C ALA A 51 -7.32 2.24 0.57
N GLY A 52 -8.03 1.24 1.08
CA GLY A 52 -7.46 0.12 1.83
C GLY A 52 -7.25 0.52 3.28
N GLY A 53 -8.25 0.30 4.12
CA GLY A 53 -8.37 0.95 5.42
C GLY A 53 -7.15 0.80 6.35
N PRO A 54 -7.00 1.71 7.34
CA PRO A 54 -5.82 1.73 8.22
C PRO A 54 -5.65 0.47 9.06
N TRP A 55 -6.70 -0.36 9.18
CA TRP A 55 -6.69 -1.59 9.94
C TRP A 55 -6.48 -2.79 9.00
N SER A 56 -5.21 -3.16 8.79
CA SER A 56 -4.88 -4.41 8.07
C SER A 56 -5.55 -5.62 8.75
N ASN A 57 -6.05 -6.53 7.92
CA ASN A 57 -6.97 -7.58 8.31
C ASN A 57 -6.36 -8.72 9.16
N ARG A 58 -5.03 -8.86 9.32
CA ARG A 58 -4.44 -9.93 10.17
C ARG A 58 -3.10 -9.55 10.78
N GLY A 59 -3.05 -9.28 12.08
CA GLY A 59 -1.77 -9.26 12.80
C GLY A 59 -1.78 -8.73 14.22
N ILE A 60 -0.60 -8.81 14.83
CA ILE A 60 -0.19 -8.20 16.11
C ILE A 60 -0.72 -6.76 16.26
N ARG A 61 -0.69 -5.97 15.19
CA ARG A 61 -1.19 -4.59 15.19
C ARG A 61 -2.65 -4.47 15.62
N ARG A 62 -3.53 -5.34 15.14
CA ARG A 62 -4.95 -5.34 15.55
C ARG A 62 -5.11 -5.82 17.00
N ARG A 63 -4.30 -6.82 17.43
CA ARG A 63 -4.26 -7.25 18.84
C ARG A 63 -3.86 -6.10 19.79
N PHE A 64 -2.99 -5.19 19.34
CA PHE A 64 -2.55 -4.03 20.12
C PHE A 64 -3.29 -2.72 19.77
N ASN A 65 -4.38 -2.79 18.98
CA ASN A 65 -5.14 -1.61 18.53
C ASN A 65 -4.26 -0.50 17.90
N MET A 66 -3.26 -0.87 17.11
CA MET A 66 -2.32 0.04 16.46
C MET A 66 -2.64 0.17 14.96
N PRO A 67 -3.11 1.33 14.48
CA PRO A 67 -3.40 1.53 13.07
C PRO A 67 -2.11 1.53 12.23
N ALA A 68 -2.23 1.17 10.95
CA ALA A 68 -1.10 1.18 10.03
C ALA A 68 -0.64 2.62 9.71
N HIS A 69 -1.58 3.52 9.49
CA HIS A 69 -1.42 4.94 9.18
C HIS A 69 -2.65 5.69 9.71
N GLY A 70 -2.73 7.02 9.53
CA GLY A 70 -3.93 7.75 9.90
C GLY A 70 -5.14 7.36 9.03
N GLY A 71 -6.35 7.66 9.54
CA GLY A 71 -7.61 7.30 8.90
C GLY A 71 -8.05 8.23 7.75
N GLY A 72 -7.38 9.38 7.59
CA GLY A 72 -7.81 10.44 6.68
C GLY A 72 -9.16 11.05 7.07
N ASP A 73 -9.78 11.76 6.13
CA ASP A 73 -11.12 12.34 6.32
C ASP A 73 -12.21 11.33 5.92
N VAL A 74 -11.92 10.50 4.90
CA VAL A 74 -12.78 9.43 4.41
C VAL A 74 -11.94 8.17 4.24
N CYS A 75 -12.49 7.02 4.60
CA CYS A 75 -11.83 5.73 4.43
C CYS A 75 -12.72 4.79 3.61
N LEU A 76 -12.11 4.08 2.66
CA LEU A 76 -12.76 3.14 1.76
C LEU A 76 -12.06 1.78 1.80
N ASP A 77 -12.85 0.72 1.95
CA ASP A 77 -12.39 -0.67 1.85
C ASP A 77 -13.56 -1.59 1.45
N ILE A 78 -13.26 -2.79 0.97
CA ILE A 78 -14.27 -3.84 0.73
C ILE A 78 -14.71 -4.52 2.03
N GLU A 79 -13.88 -4.46 3.08
CA GLU A 79 -14.16 -5.03 4.39
C GLU A 79 -14.44 -3.93 5.42
N GLN A 80 -15.64 -3.91 6.02
CA GLN A 80 -16.00 -2.93 7.06
C GLN A 80 -15.02 -2.90 8.25
N ARG A 81 -14.39 -4.05 8.54
CA ARG A 81 -13.41 -4.18 9.62
C ARG A 81 -12.15 -3.35 9.40
N ALA A 82 -11.83 -2.99 8.16
CA ALA A 82 -10.63 -2.22 7.82
C ALA A 82 -10.71 -0.75 8.28
N PHE A 83 -11.90 -0.28 8.61
CA PHE A 83 -12.18 1.09 9.08
C PHE A 83 -13.16 1.11 10.26
N GLU A 84 -13.21 0.03 11.03
CA GLU A 84 -14.04 -0.06 12.22
C GLU A 84 -13.75 1.11 13.18
N GLY A 85 -14.80 1.84 13.58
CA GLY A 85 -14.68 3.07 14.39
C GLY A 85 -14.36 4.35 13.61
N HIS A 86 -14.17 4.30 12.29
CA HIS A 86 -13.99 5.49 11.46
C HIS A 86 -15.35 6.16 11.18
N PRO A 87 -15.52 7.47 11.45
CA PRO A 87 -16.82 8.15 11.32
C PRO A 87 -17.31 8.23 9.86
N CYS A 88 -16.37 8.24 8.90
CA CYS A 88 -16.64 8.36 7.47
C CYS A 88 -16.08 7.15 6.70
N GLY A 89 -16.49 5.94 7.09
CA GLY A 89 -16.11 4.69 6.42
C GLY A 89 -17.09 4.31 5.30
N VAL A 90 -16.58 3.90 4.14
CA VAL A 90 -17.38 3.51 2.97
C VAL A 90 -16.98 2.12 2.51
N ILE A 91 -17.96 1.21 2.43
CA ILE A 91 -17.76 -0.13 1.85
C ILE A 91 -17.80 0.00 0.33
N ALA A 92 -16.67 -0.17 -0.36
CA ALA A 92 -16.61 -0.15 -1.81
C ALA A 92 -15.34 -0.81 -2.36
N ASP A 93 -15.41 -1.24 -3.62
CA ASP A 93 -14.27 -1.74 -4.38
C ASP A 93 -13.45 -0.55 -4.94
N VAL A 94 -12.12 -0.62 -4.82
CA VAL A 94 -11.23 0.44 -5.34
C VAL A 94 -11.30 0.57 -6.87
N THR A 95 -11.75 -0.47 -7.57
CA THR A 95 -11.99 -0.44 -9.03
C THR A 95 -13.30 0.21 -9.42
N GLN A 96 -14.13 0.62 -8.45
CA GLN A 96 -15.35 1.39 -8.68
C GLN A 96 -15.68 2.27 -7.45
N ILE A 97 -15.05 3.43 -7.37
CA ILE A 97 -15.13 4.30 -6.19
C ILE A 97 -16.42 5.16 -6.27
N PRO A 98 -17.31 5.14 -5.27
CA PRO A 98 -18.63 5.79 -5.31
C PRO A 98 -18.57 7.30 -5.02
N PHE A 99 -17.56 7.98 -5.55
CA PHE A 99 -17.39 9.43 -5.43
C PHE A 99 -17.25 10.07 -6.79
N SER A 100 -17.65 11.34 -6.89
CA SER A 100 -17.47 12.13 -8.11
C SER A 100 -16.00 12.34 -8.43
N SER A 101 -15.72 12.67 -9.69
CA SER A 101 -14.37 13.02 -10.11
C SER A 101 -13.84 14.21 -9.30
N LYS A 102 -12.56 14.12 -8.90
CA LYS A 102 -11.83 15.15 -8.13
C LYS A 102 -12.54 15.61 -6.85
N ALA A 103 -13.33 14.73 -6.22
CA ALA A 103 -13.93 14.98 -4.92
C ALA A 103 -12.88 15.17 -3.80
N PHE A 104 -11.71 14.54 -3.96
CA PHE A 104 -10.64 14.56 -2.96
C PHE A 104 -9.43 15.35 -3.43
N GLY A 105 -8.71 15.96 -2.48
CA GLY A 105 -7.47 16.66 -2.76
C GLY A 105 -6.31 15.69 -2.90
N ALA A 106 -6.36 14.58 -2.17
CA ALA A 106 -5.44 13.48 -2.37
C ALA A 106 -6.09 12.15 -2.01
N VAL A 107 -5.55 11.09 -2.59
CA VAL A 107 -5.76 9.71 -2.17
C VAL A 107 -4.47 9.17 -1.58
N PHE A 108 -4.57 8.38 -0.52
CA PHE A 108 -3.48 7.56 -0.01
C PHE A 108 -3.90 6.10 -0.04
N ALA A 109 -3.12 5.25 -0.72
CA ALA A 109 -3.34 3.81 -0.77
C ALA A 109 -2.05 3.08 -0.39
N SER A 110 -2.11 2.28 0.68
CA SER A 110 -0.95 1.53 1.17
C SER A 110 -1.21 0.05 1.10
N HIS A 111 -0.32 -0.68 0.44
CA HIS A 111 -0.40 -2.13 0.35
C HIS A 111 -1.76 -2.65 -0.13
N LEU A 112 -2.28 -2.03 -1.20
CA LEU A 112 -3.60 -2.31 -1.74
C LEU A 112 -3.51 -3.06 -3.08
N LEU A 113 -2.72 -2.54 -4.02
CA LEU A 113 -2.73 -3.00 -5.41
C LEU A 113 -2.20 -4.42 -5.57
N GLU A 114 -1.30 -4.87 -4.69
CA GLU A 114 -0.78 -6.24 -4.71
C GLU A 114 -1.85 -7.31 -4.45
N HIS A 115 -2.97 -6.92 -3.84
CA HIS A 115 -4.10 -7.80 -3.52
C HIS A 115 -5.11 -7.89 -4.66
N LEU A 116 -4.98 -7.09 -5.72
CA LEU A 116 -5.90 -7.15 -6.85
C LEU A 116 -5.59 -8.38 -7.71
N PRO A 117 -6.63 -9.07 -8.22
CA PRO A 117 -6.46 -10.41 -8.80
C PRO A 117 -5.63 -10.41 -10.09
N THR A 118 -5.69 -9.31 -10.86
CA THR A 118 -5.04 -9.19 -12.17
C THR A 118 -4.51 -7.78 -12.39
N ILE A 119 -3.55 -7.64 -13.31
CA ILE A 119 -3.03 -6.33 -13.75
C ILE A 119 -4.15 -5.42 -14.26
N ASP A 120 -5.11 -5.97 -15.01
CA ASP A 120 -6.22 -5.17 -15.54
C ASP A 120 -7.10 -4.59 -14.41
N HIS A 121 -7.25 -5.31 -13.29
CA HIS A 121 -7.92 -4.76 -12.10
C HIS A 121 -7.08 -3.67 -11.42
N ALA A 122 -5.75 -3.83 -11.37
CA ALA A 122 -4.86 -2.82 -10.82
C ALA A 122 -4.82 -1.54 -11.66
N ASP A 123 -4.85 -1.65 -12.98
CA ASP A 123 -4.98 -0.50 -13.89
C ASP A 123 -6.32 0.23 -13.64
N ARG A 124 -7.45 -0.50 -13.58
CA ARG A 124 -8.75 0.11 -13.26
C ARG A 124 -8.75 0.80 -11.89
N ALA A 125 -8.14 0.19 -10.87
CA ALA A 125 -8.01 0.80 -9.55
C ALA A 125 -7.21 2.10 -9.60
N LEU A 126 -6.09 2.14 -10.33
CA LEU A 126 -5.31 3.36 -10.49
C LEU A 126 -6.08 4.45 -11.23
N ASP A 127 -6.84 4.08 -12.27
CA ASP A 127 -7.67 5.01 -13.01
C ASP A 127 -8.77 5.60 -12.12
N GLU A 128 -9.43 4.78 -11.29
CA GLU A 128 -10.43 5.25 -10.33
C GLU A 128 -9.85 6.13 -9.24
N LEU A 129 -8.72 5.75 -8.64
CA LEU A 129 -7.99 6.57 -7.66
C LEU A 129 -7.62 7.93 -8.26
N SER A 130 -7.14 7.94 -9.51
CA SER A 130 -6.79 9.16 -10.23
C SER A 130 -8.01 9.99 -10.62
N ARG A 131 -9.15 9.34 -10.89
CA ARG A 131 -10.42 10.00 -11.22
C ARG A 131 -10.93 10.78 -10.02
N VAL A 132 -10.96 10.18 -8.84
CA VAL A 132 -11.59 10.78 -7.65
C VAL A 132 -10.72 11.81 -6.92
N ALA A 133 -9.40 11.83 -7.14
CA ALA A 133 -8.48 12.70 -6.40
C ALA A 133 -7.61 13.59 -7.30
N GLU A 134 -7.18 14.75 -6.81
CA GLU A 134 -6.19 15.60 -7.51
C GLU A 134 -4.81 14.95 -7.58
N ALA A 135 -4.40 14.25 -6.52
CA ALA A 135 -3.13 13.54 -6.43
C ALA A 135 -3.27 12.15 -5.80
N VAL A 136 -2.44 11.20 -6.24
CA VAL A 136 -2.45 9.82 -5.76
C VAL A 136 -1.11 9.47 -5.11
N PHE A 137 -1.15 9.05 -3.85
CA PHE A 137 0.02 8.61 -3.08
C PHE A 137 -0.10 7.12 -2.79
N LEU A 138 0.75 6.32 -3.41
CA LEU A 138 0.75 4.86 -3.23
C LEU A 138 1.89 4.45 -2.30
N VAL A 139 1.76 3.34 -1.60
CA VAL A 139 2.85 2.64 -0.91
C VAL A 139 2.75 1.17 -1.30
N CYS A 140 3.85 0.61 -1.81
CA CYS A 140 3.92 -0.78 -2.26
C CYS A 140 4.87 -1.56 -1.34
N PRO A 141 4.65 -2.88 -1.18
CA PRO A 141 5.53 -3.71 -0.39
C PRO A 141 6.92 -3.80 -1.04
N SER A 142 7.95 -3.74 -0.20
CA SER A 142 9.32 -3.94 -0.63
C SER A 142 9.49 -5.34 -1.19
N ARG A 143 10.15 -5.43 -2.34
CA ARG A 143 10.59 -6.73 -2.89
C ARG A 143 11.64 -7.43 -2.03
N GLN A 144 12.19 -6.74 -1.02
CA GLN A 144 13.12 -7.31 -0.04
C GLN A 144 12.41 -7.83 1.23
N SER A 145 11.11 -7.58 1.37
CA SER A 145 10.31 -8.08 2.49
C SER A 145 9.98 -9.55 2.28
N ILE A 146 10.51 -10.43 3.14
CA ILE A 146 10.18 -11.87 3.10
C ILE A 146 8.67 -12.06 3.32
N GLY A 147 8.07 -11.22 4.17
CA GLY A 147 6.62 -11.22 4.39
C GLY A 147 5.84 -11.00 3.10
N ALA A 148 6.27 -10.04 2.27
CA ALA A 148 5.63 -9.81 0.98
C ALA A 148 5.73 -11.03 0.05
N TRP A 149 6.83 -11.78 0.07
CA TRP A 149 6.98 -12.99 -0.77
C TRP A 149 6.04 -14.12 -0.35
N VAL A 150 5.86 -14.33 0.95
CA VAL A 150 5.09 -15.47 1.49
C VAL A 150 3.59 -15.16 1.62
N HIS A 151 3.20 -13.88 1.52
CA HIS A 151 1.79 -13.47 1.66
C HIS A 151 0.92 -14.05 0.54
N ARG A 152 0.06 -15.02 0.87
CA ARG A 152 -0.80 -15.73 -0.10
C ARG A 152 -1.83 -14.84 -0.79
N GLY A 153 -2.23 -13.75 -0.15
CA GLY A 153 -3.16 -12.78 -0.74
C GLY A 153 -2.51 -11.80 -1.71
N HIS A 154 -1.20 -11.87 -1.96
CA HIS A 154 -0.57 -11.06 -3.00
C HIS A 154 -0.66 -11.80 -4.32
N HIS A 155 -1.37 -11.22 -5.27
CA HIS A 155 -1.51 -11.73 -6.63
C HIS A 155 -0.57 -11.02 -7.60
N LEU A 156 -0.12 -9.80 -7.26
CA LEU A 156 0.75 -8.98 -8.09
C LEU A 156 2.05 -8.61 -7.36
N TRP A 157 3.12 -8.45 -8.13
CA TRP A 157 4.26 -7.63 -7.76
C TRP A 157 4.00 -6.21 -8.22
N VAL A 158 4.08 -5.26 -7.30
CA VAL A 158 3.90 -3.84 -7.57
C VAL A 158 5.14 -3.09 -7.13
N TRP A 159 5.68 -2.24 -7.99
CA TRP A 159 6.76 -1.35 -7.62
C TRP A 159 6.62 -0.02 -8.35
N GLN A 160 7.28 1.00 -7.80
CA GLN A 160 7.35 2.32 -8.41
C GLN A 160 8.77 2.61 -8.82
N ARG A 161 8.89 3.25 -9.98
CA ARG A 161 10.15 3.80 -10.46
C ARG A 161 9.82 5.09 -11.19
N ASP A 162 10.50 6.16 -10.80
CA ASP A 162 10.22 7.52 -11.28
C ASP A 162 8.74 7.88 -11.04
N ASN A 163 8.01 8.27 -12.08
CA ASN A 163 6.59 8.61 -12.02
C ASN A 163 5.69 7.46 -12.52
N ALA A 164 6.23 6.24 -12.63
CA ALA A 164 5.50 5.09 -13.13
C ALA A 164 5.29 4.00 -12.06
N VAL A 165 4.11 3.39 -12.12
CA VAL A 165 3.76 2.18 -11.37
C VAL A 165 3.88 1.00 -12.33
N TYR A 166 4.53 -0.06 -11.85
CA TYR A 166 4.76 -1.27 -12.59
C TYR A 166 4.08 -2.45 -11.91
N PHE A 167 3.57 -3.35 -12.75
CA PHE A 167 2.89 -4.56 -12.33
C PHE A 167 3.50 -5.79 -12.98
N GLU A 168 3.58 -6.88 -12.22
CA GLU A 168 3.91 -8.20 -12.71
C GLU A 168 3.03 -9.24 -12.00
N GLN A 169 2.37 -10.11 -12.76
CA GLN A 169 1.52 -11.17 -12.20
C GLN A 169 2.38 -12.20 -11.46
N ARG A 170 2.02 -12.56 -10.22
CA ARG A 170 2.70 -13.63 -9.49
C ARG A 170 2.33 -15.00 -10.04
N GLY A 171 3.32 -15.89 -10.08
CA GLY A 171 3.10 -17.32 -10.35
C GLY A 171 2.91 -17.73 -11.81
N ASN A 172 3.05 -16.81 -12.78
CA ASN A 172 2.91 -17.14 -14.20
C ASN A 172 4.23 -16.90 -14.94
N SER A 173 4.78 -17.94 -15.58
CA SER A 173 6.10 -17.94 -16.22
C SER A 173 6.18 -17.11 -17.52
N THR A 174 5.04 -16.68 -18.05
CA THR A 174 4.91 -15.79 -19.21
C THR A 174 4.54 -14.34 -18.82
N GLY A 175 4.73 -13.98 -17.54
CA GLY A 175 4.19 -12.80 -16.86
C GLY A 175 3.98 -11.56 -17.74
N LYS A 176 2.69 -11.24 -17.99
CA LYS A 176 2.26 -9.94 -18.52
C LYS A 176 2.83 -8.87 -17.60
N LYS A 177 3.54 -7.89 -18.16
CA LYS A 177 4.05 -6.72 -17.45
C LYS A 177 3.32 -5.49 -17.96
N SER A 178 2.97 -4.60 -17.07
CA SER A 178 2.40 -3.30 -17.41
C SER A 178 3.17 -2.21 -16.68
N ALA A 179 3.30 -1.06 -17.32
CA ALA A 179 3.89 0.14 -16.75
C ALA A 179 2.98 1.31 -17.13
N ARG A 180 2.58 2.10 -16.14
CA ARG A 180 1.77 3.29 -16.37
C ARG A 180 2.34 4.48 -15.64
N CYS A 181 2.43 5.60 -16.36
CA CYS A 181 2.83 6.88 -15.81
C CYS A 181 1.61 7.55 -15.19
N TYR A 182 1.70 7.90 -13.92
CA TYR A 182 0.69 8.70 -13.24
C TYR A 182 1.38 9.92 -12.65
N LEU A 183 0.65 11.04 -12.52
CA LEU A 183 1.10 12.17 -11.70
C LEU A 183 1.02 11.75 -10.22
N ILE A 184 1.95 10.89 -9.83
CA ILE A 184 2.23 10.53 -8.46
C ILE A 184 3.17 11.60 -7.96
N ASP A 185 2.67 12.47 -7.10
CA ASP A 185 3.56 13.38 -6.40
C ASP A 185 4.43 12.53 -5.46
N ALA A 186 5.68 12.33 -5.87
CA ALA A 186 6.61 11.43 -5.19
C ALA A 186 7.02 11.94 -3.80
N GLY A 187 6.50 13.10 -3.35
CA GLY A 187 6.89 13.70 -2.08
C GLY A 187 8.40 13.99 -2.06
N ARG A 188 8.88 14.60 -3.14
CA ARG A 188 10.26 15.09 -3.24
C ARG A 188 10.46 16.27 -2.30
#